data_AF-A0A7X7TVH4-F1
#
_entry.id   AF-A0A7X7TVH4-F1
#
_cell.length_a   1.000
_cell.length_b   1.000
_cell.length_c   1.000
_cell.angle_alpha   90.00
_cell.angle_beta   90.00
_cell.angle_gamma   90.00
#
_symmetry.space_group_name_H-M   'P 1'
#
loop_
_entity.id
_entity.type
_entity.pdbx_description
1 polymer ?
#
loop_
_entity_poly.entity_id
_entity_poly.type
_entity_poly.pdbx_seq_one_letter_code
_entity_poly.pdbx_strand_id
1 'polypeptide(L)'
;MKKSILILFIIPMVMSLSLYAQFEDISLNDIKSYELVNPVPKMVLDQKYSNKSYSNIYANLYIDDKVKEITAYDYSIRLDIKLRKESNETFSGSINVDNKFSWITIHKFSQSFELSNIDGSLRASKWGDNYSISGNIRNNTGGYKYINLNLYKRFSDEFSFMINSGGINLYFDKYVLNGNFDDSVYSKKTIAYLMSVVFAIELDTLK
;
A
#
# COMPACT_ATOMS: atom_id res chain seq x y z
N MET A 1 -41.05 26.77 -53.02
CA MET A 1 -39.73 27.23 -53.50
C MET A 1 -38.84 27.42 -52.27
N LYS A 2 -37.83 26.55 -52.04
CA LYS A 2 -36.38 26.81 -52.24
C LYS A 2 -35.89 27.99 -51.36
N LYS A 3 -34.96 27.89 -50.40
CA LYS A 3 -33.77 27.02 -50.22
C LYS A 3 -33.39 26.86 -48.73
N SER A 4 -32.86 25.69 -48.41
CA SER A 4 -32.12 25.34 -47.19
C SER A 4 -30.72 25.98 -47.15
N ILE A 5 -30.25 26.38 -45.96
CA ILE A 5 -28.82 26.43 -45.63
C ILE A 5 -28.62 25.85 -44.23
N LEU A 6 -28.00 24.68 -44.21
CA LEU A 6 -27.46 23.94 -43.08
C LEU A 6 -26.01 24.40 -42.92
N ILE A 7 -25.60 24.94 -41.76
CA ILE A 7 -24.18 25.19 -41.45
C ILE A 7 -23.77 24.27 -40.31
N LEU A 8 -22.92 23.32 -40.70
CA LEU A 8 -22.25 22.32 -39.90
C LEU A 8 -20.95 22.95 -39.36
N PHE A 9 -20.80 23.10 -38.05
CA PHE A 9 -19.50 23.40 -37.44
C PHE A 9 -18.96 22.12 -36.81
N ILE A 10 -18.07 21.45 -37.56
CA ILE A 10 -17.16 20.42 -37.07
C ILE A 10 -15.80 21.11 -36.93
N ILE A 11 -15.29 21.23 -35.70
CA ILE A 11 -13.84 21.33 -35.45
C ILE A 11 -13.51 20.41 -34.27
N PRO A 12 -12.66 19.38 -34.47
CA PRO A 12 -12.15 18.54 -33.39
C PRO A 12 -10.93 19.22 -32.76
N MET A 13 -10.98 19.48 -31.45
CA MET A 13 -9.81 19.96 -30.71
C MET A 13 -9.03 18.76 -30.18
N VAL A 14 -8.15 18.23 -31.05
CA VAL A 14 -7.06 17.32 -30.66
C VAL A 14 -5.92 18.19 -30.15
N MET A 15 -5.76 18.28 -28.83
CA MET A 15 -4.53 18.80 -28.20
C MET A 15 -4.15 17.92 -27.02
N SER A 16 -3.29 16.93 -27.28
CA SER A 16 -2.41 16.31 -26.26
C SER A 16 -1.35 15.42 -26.91
N LEU A 17 -0.62 15.96 -27.90
CA LEU A 17 0.55 15.30 -28.50
C LEU A 17 1.77 16.22 -28.59
N SER A 18 2.05 17.03 -27.56
CA SER A 18 3.22 17.91 -27.52
C SER A 18 4.20 17.58 -26.38
N LEU A 19 4.37 16.29 -26.05
CA LEU A 19 5.43 15.83 -25.13
C LEU A 19 6.35 14.75 -25.73
N TYR A 20 6.25 14.48 -27.03
CA TYR A 20 7.00 13.41 -27.71
C TYR A 20 8.04 13.88 -28.74
N ALA A 21 8.44 15.16 -28.74
CA ALA A 21 9.41 15.70 -29.69
C ALA A 21 10.51 16.54 -29.02
N GLN A 22 11.10 16.03 -27.93
CA GLN A 22 12.28 16.67 -27.33
C GLN A 22 13.32 15.67 -26.79
N PHE A 23 13.44 14.52 -27.45
CA PHE A 23 14.61 13.66 -27.34
C PHE A 23 15.16 13.40 -28.74
N GLU A 24 15.65 14.47 -29.38
CA GLU A 24 16.62 14.33 -30.45
C GLU A 24 17.99 14.07 -29.80
N ASP A 25 18.48 12.85 -30.03
CA ASP A 25 19.88 12.42 -30.03
C ASP A 25 20.84 13.07 -29.03
N ILE A 26 20.79 12.64 -27.76
CA ILE A 26 21.98 12.69 -26.91
C ILE A 26 22.85 11.49 -27.28
N SER A 27 23.82 11.72 -28.16
CA SER A 27 24.91 10.79 -28.43
C SER A 27 25.71 10.56 -27.15
N LEU A 28 25.94 9.30 -26.77
CA LEU A 28 26.78 8.90 -25.63
C LEU A 28 28.21 9.46 -25.71
N ASN A 29 28.63 9.95 -26.88
CA ASN A 29 29.95 10.56 -27.10
C ASN A 29 30.03 12.05 -26.73
N ASP A 30 28.91 12.72 -26.45
CA ASP A 30 28.89 14.15 -26.08
C ASP A 30 29.05 14.41 -24.57
N ILE A 31 29.11 13.35 -23.75
CA ILE A 31 29.46 13.46 -22.33
C ILE A 31 30.98 13.60 -22.22
N LYS A 32 31.48 14.83 -22.36
CA LYS A 32 32.86 15.16 -21.98
C LYS A 32 33.04 14.85 -20.49
N SER A 33 33.99 13.96 -20.20
CA SER A 33 34.40 13.61 -18.84
C SER A 33 34.85 14.87 -18.10
N TYR A 34 34.04 15.31 -17.13
CA TYR A 34 34.56 16.17 -16.08
C TYR A 34 35.59 15.32 -15.31
N GLU A 35 36.86 15.70 -15.40
CA GLU A 35 37.89 15.19 -14.51
C GLU A 35 37.52 15.61 -13.09
N LEU A 36 36.91 14.68 -12.35
CA LEU A 36 36.69 14.80 -10.92
C LEU A 36 38.05 14.76 -10.23
N VAL A 37 38.65 15.94 -10.07
CA VAL A 37 39.79 16.14 -9.20
C VAL A 37 39.35 15.81 -7.78
N ASN A 38 40.04 14.82 -7.21
CA ASN A 38 39.86 14.14 -5.93
C ASN A 38 38.93 12.92 -5.99
N PRO A 39 39.45 11.69 -5.77
CA PRO A 39 38.59 10.55 -5.57
C PRO A 39 37.77 10.83 -4.30
N VAL A 40 36.47 11.01 -4.46
CA VAL A 40 35.50 10.85 -3.38
C VAL A 40 35.86 9.52 -2.70
N PRO A 41 36.04 9.46 -1.37
CA PRO A 41 36.31 8.21 -0.69
C PRO A 41 35.30 7.20 -1.21
N LYS A 42 35.77 6.11 -1.83
CA LYS A 42 34.88 4.99 -2.16
C LYS A 42 34.20 4.65 -0.84
N MET A 43 32.90 4.94 -0.76
CA MET A 43 32.08 4.37 0.28
C MET A 43 32.28 2.87 0.11
N VAL A 44 33.08 2.28 0.98
CA VAL A 44 33.06 0.85 1.18
C VAL A 44 31.67 0.63 1.75
N LEU A 45 30.72 0.33 0.86
CA LEU A 45 29.46 -0.24 1.27
C LEU A 45 29.86 -1.51 1.99
N ASP A 46 29.79 -1.46 3.32
CA ASP A 46 30.01 -2.63 4.15
C ASP A 46 28.99 -3.68 3.67
N GLN A 47 29.45 -4.65 2.88
CA GLN A 47 28.61 -5.68 2.25
C GLN A 47 27.83 -6.52 3.28
N LYS A 48 28.08 -6.31 4.57
CA LYS A 48 27.34 -6.90 5.68
C LYS A 48 25.86 -6.51 5.75
N TYR A 49 25.43 -5.45 5.06
CA TYR A 49 24.01 -5.07 4.92
C TYR A 49 23.36 -5.51 3.60
N SER A 50 24.09 -6.21 2.73
CA SER A 50 23.68 -6.56 1.35
C SER A 50 22.75 -7.77 1.21
N ASN A 51 22.43 -8.49 2.29
CA ASN A 51 21.70 -9.76 2.19
C ASN A 51 20.22 -9.71 2.60
N LYS A 52 19.68 -8.52 2.89
CA LYS A 52 18.24 -8.36 3.17
C LYS A 52 17.54 -7.88 1.92
N SER A 53 16.66 -8.72 1.39
CA SER A 53 15.75 -8.31 0.34
C SER A 53 14.58 -7.56 1.00
N TYR A 54 14.46 -6.28 0.64
CA TYR A 54 13.33 -5.45 1.05
C TYR A 54 12.40 -5.31 -0.15
N SER A 55 11.14 -5.63 0.08
CA SER A 55 10.08 -5.38 -0.88
C SER A 55 9.45 -4.03 -0.58
N ASN A 56 9.35 -3.18 -1.59
CA ASN A 56 8.62 -1.91 -1.49
C ASN A 56 7.13 -2.15 -1.76
N ILE A 57 6.30 -1.33 -1.13
CA ILE A 57 4.86 -1.27 -1.39
C ILE A 57 4.47 0.18 -1.65
N TYR A 58 3.63 0.37 -2.64
CA TYR A 58 2.97 1.61 -2.98
C TYR A 58 1.55 1.28 -3.44
N ALA A 59 0.61 1.29 -2.50
CA ALA A 59 -0.79 1.00 -2.78
C ALA A 59 -1.60 2.31 -2.84
N ASN A 60 -2.40 2.45 -3.88
CA ASN A 60 -3.42 3.50 -3.93
C ASN A 60 -4.64 3.04 -3.15
N LEU A 61 -5.22 3.92 -2.34
CA LEU A 61 -6.42 3.65 -1.56
C LEU A 61 -7.61 4.40 -2.15
N TYR A 62 -8.72 3.68 -2.28
CA TYR A 62 -10.02 4.23 -2.62
C TYR A 62 -10.97 3.95 -1.46
N ILE A 63 -11.54 5.01 -0.89
CA ILE A 63 -12.49 4.95 0.22
C ILE A 63 -13.86 5.37 -0.30
N ASP A 64 -14.84 4.47 -0.18
CA ASP A 64 -16.24 4.76 -0.46
C ASP A 64 -17.02 4.90 0.84
N ASP A 65 -17.28 6.15 1.22
CA ASP A 65 -17.99 6.50 2.45
C ASP A 65 -19.46 6.05 2.43
N LYS A 66 -20.08 5.89 1.25
CA LYS A 66 -21.51 5.54 1.14
C LYS A 66 -21.74 4.07 1.46
N VAL A 67 -20.85 3.20 0.99
CA VAL A 67 -20.95 1.75 1.26
C VAL A 67 -19.99 1.26 2.35
N LYS A 68 -19.22 2.19 2.96
CA LYS A 68 -18.22 1.94 4.00
C LYS A 68 -17.22 0.88 3.57
N GLU A 69 -16.55 1.15 2.45
CA GLU A 69 -15.61 0.24 1.82
C GLU A 69 -14.26 0.92 1.55
N ILE A 70 -13.17 0.20 1.78
CA ILE A 70 -11.82 0.58 1.37
C ILE A 70 -11.32 -0.47 0.38
N THR A 71 -10.81 0.01 -0.75
CA THR A 71 -10.06 -0.79 -1.71
C THR A 71 -8.62 -0.27 -1.77
N ALA A 72 -7.65 -1.16 -1.77
CA ALA A 72 -6.24 -0.83 -1.91
C ALA A 72 -5.59 -1.71 -2.97
N TYR A 73 -4.82 -1.09 -3.87
CA TYR A 73 -4.19 -1.80 -4.98
C TYR A 73 -2.74 -1.36 -5.22
N ASP A 74 -1.84 -2.34 -5.34
CA ASP A 74 -0.46 -2.17 -5.80
C ASP A 74 -0.15 -3.17 -6.91
N TYR A 75 0.01 -2.64 -8.14
CA TYR A 75 0.35 -3.43 -9.33
C TYR A 75 1.72 -4.10 -9.23
N SER A 76 2.70 -3.41 -8.65
CA SER A 76 4.11 -3.82 -8.66
C SER A 76 4.35 -5.11 -7.86
N ILE A 77 3.60 -5.29 -6.78
CA ILE A 77 3.67 -6.48 -5.94
C ILE A 77 2.47 -7.41 -6.09
N ARG A 78 1.54 -7.11 -7.01
CA ARG A 78 0.30 -7.85 -7.27
C ARG A 78 -0.53 -8.03 -6.00
N LEU A 79 -0.87 -6.92 -5.36
CA LEU A 79 -1.67 -6.85 -4.15
C LEU A 79 -2.98 -6.11 -4.45
N ASP A 80 -4.09 -6.73 -4.08
CA ASP A 80 -5.44 -6.15 -4.08
C ASP A 80 -6.12 -6.50 -2.76
N ILE A 81 -6.65 -5.50 -2.06
CA ILE A 81 -7.40 -5.65 -0.82
C ILE A 81 -8.69 -4.88 -0.97
N LYS A 82 -9.82 -5.52 -0.69
CA LYS A 82 -11.12 -4.89 -0.56
C LYS A 82 -11.69 -5.25 0.79
N LEU A 83 -12.09 -4.26 1.58
CA LEU A 83 -12.67 -4.46 2.90
C LEU A 83 -13.87 -3.54 3.08
N ARG A 84 -14.96 -4.08 3.61
CA ARG A 84 -16.21 -3.37 3.83
C ARG A 84 -16.70 -3.56 5.26
N LYS A 85 -17.28 -2.51 5.84
CA LYS A 85 -18.00 -2.58 7.11
C LYS A 85 -19.40 -3.15 6.85
N GLU A 86 -19.68 -4.33 7.40
CA GLU A 86 -20.98 -5.01 7.28
C GLU A 86 -21.92 -4.61 8.43
N SER A 87 -21.35 -4.38 9.61
CA SER A 87 -22.07 -3.93 10.81
C SER A 87 -21.14 -3.08 11.69
N ASN A 88 -21.64 -2.64 12.85
CA ASN A 88 -20.80 -1.90 13.81
C ASN A 88 -19.62 -2.72 14.35
N GLU A 89 -19.67 -4.05 14.25
CA GLU A 89 -18.68 -4.95 14.84
C GLU A 89 -18.06 -5.92 13.82
N THR A 90 -18.53 -5.93 12.58
CA THR A 90 -18.09 -6.90 11.57
C THR A 90 -17.67 -6.20 10.30
N PHE A 91 -16.49 -6.57 9.81
CA PHE A 91 -15.93 -6.14 8.54
C PHE A 91 -15.62 -7.39 7.71
N SER A 92 -15.96 -7.37 6.43
CA SER A 92 -15.74 -8.49 5.53
C SER A 92 -15.06 -8.03 4.25
N GLY A 93 -14.28 -8.90 3.63
CA GLY A 93 -13.50 -8.50 2.49
C GLY A 93 -12.72 -9.61 1.83
N SER A 94 -11.96 -9.22 0.82
CA SER A 94 -11.12 -10.11 0.03
C SER A 94 -9.72 -9.56 -0.07
N ILE A 95 -8.76 -10.47 -0.06
CA ILE A 95 -7.36 -10.21 -0.36
C ILE A 95 -6.96 -11.05 -1.57
N ASN A 96 -6.26 -10.45 -2.51
CA ASN A 96 -5.57 -11.15 -3.59
C ASN A 96 -4.09 -10.75 -3.57
N VAL A 97 -3.21 -11.74 -3.36
CA VAL A 97 -1.75 -11.56 -3.40
C VAL A 97 -1.16 -12.56 -4.37
N ASP A 98 -0.44 -12.08 -5.38
CA ASP A 98 0.19 -12.93 -6.40
C ASP A 98 -0.80 -13.95 -7.02
N ASN A 99 -2.03 -13.50 -7.31
CA ASN A 99 -3.15 -14.29 -7.83
C ASN A 99 -3.74 -15.35 -6.87
N LYS A 100 -3.39 -15.28 -5.57
CA LYS A 100 -4.00 -16.12 -4.54
C LYS A 100 -5.06 -15.32 -3.81
N PHE A 101 -6.31 -15.69 -4.06
CA PHE A 101 -7.47 -15.09 -3.44
C PHE A 101 -7.74 -15.66 -2.04
N SER A 102 -8.23 -14.84 -1.12
CA SER A 102 -8.67 -15.25 0.22
C SER A 102 -9.79 -14.33 0.71
N TRP A 103 -10.86 -14.92 1.24
CA TRP A 103 -11.85 -14.18 2.02
C TRP A 103 -11.32 -13.91 3.43
N ILE A 104 -11.65 -12.75 3.98
CA ILE A 104 -11.33 -12.37 5.34
C ILE A 104 -12.55 -11.78 6.05
N THR A 105 -12.59 -11.99 7.36
CA THR A 105 -13.51 -11.34 8.27
C THR A 105 -12.71 -10.77 9.43
N ILE A 106 -13.06 -9.55 9.84
CA ILE A 106 -12.49 -8.88 10.99
C ILE A 106 -13.63 -8.53 11.94
N HIS A 107 -13.46 -8.91 13.20
CA HIS A 107 -14.43 -8.63 14.26
C HIS A 107 -13.87 -7.57 15.21
N LYS A 108 -14.70 -6.60 15.56
CA LYS A 108 -14.38 -5.62 16.59
C LYS A 108 -14.93 -6.10 17.92
N PHE A 109 -14.08 -6.06 18.94
CA PHE A 109 -14.42 -6.35 20.32
C PHE A 109 -13.97 -5.17 21.19
N SER A 110 -14.92 -4.34 21.63
CA SER A 110 -14.63 -3.09 22.33
C SER A 110 -13.68 -2.20 21.52
N GLN A 111 -12.44 -1.99 21.98
CA GLN A 111 -11.40 -1.23 21.27
C GLN A 111 -10.35 -2.13 20.58
N SER A 112 -10.67 -3.40 20.34
CA SER A 112 -9.82 -4.32 19.60
C SER A 112 -10.46 -4.72 18.27
N PHE A 113 -9.62 -5.05 17.29
CA PHE A 113 -10.00 -5.61 15.99
C PHE A 113 -9.26 -6.93 15.82
N GLU A 114 -9.98 -7.99 15.45
CA GLU A 114 -9.45 -9.33 15.32
C GLU A 114 -9.77 -9.89 13.94
N LEU A 115 -8.71 -10.10 13.14
CA LEU A 115 -8.75 -10.88 11.92
C LEU A 115 -8.46 -12.34 12.29
N SER A 116 -9.32 -13.26 11.87
CA SER A 116 -9.09 -14.69 12.04
C SER A 116 -9.47 -15.44 10.77
N ASN A 117 -8.58 -16.30 10.28
CA ASN A 117 -8.81 -17.15 9.13
C ASN A 117 -7.95 -18.44 9.19
N ILE A 118 -7.99 -19.25 8.13
CA ILE A 118 -7.25 -20.51 8.04
C ILE A 118 -5.72 -20.32 8.10
N ASP A 119 -5.23 -19.14 7.74
CA ASP A 119 -3.81 -18.79 7.76
C ASP A 119 -3.37 -18.18 9.08
N GLY A 120 -4.27 -18.02 10.05
CA GLY A 120 -3.96 -17.59 11.40
C GLY A 120 -4.82 -16.43 11.88
N SER A 121 -4.31 -15.67 12.84
CA SER A 121 -5.02 -14.56 13.44
C SER A 121 -4.12 -13.37 13.74
N LEU A 122 -4.69 -12.17 13.66
CA LEU A 122 -4.10 -10.92 14.10
C LEU A 122 -5.10 -10.16 14.93
N ARG A 123 -4.65 -9.63 16.06
CA ARG A 123 -5.42 -8.76 16.93
C ARG A 123 -4.71 -7.42 17.07
N ALA A 124 -5.41 -6.36 16.72
CA ALA A 124 -5.02 -4.99 17.04
C ALA A 124 -5.79 -4.52 18.27
N SER A 125 -5.10 -4.11 19.32
CA SER A 125 -5.69 -3.58 20.55
C SER A 125 -5.28 -2.13 20.75
N LYS A 126 -6.25 -1.24 20.90
CA LYS A 126 -6.03 0.19 21.09
C LYS A 126 -5.37 0.48 22.45
N TRP A 127 -4.45 1.44 22.45
CA TRP A 127 -3.88 2.06 23.65
C TRP A 127 -3.59 3.54 23.35
N GLY A 128 -4.32 4.45 24.01
CA GLY A 128 -4.34 5.87 23.60
C GLY A 128 -4.84 6.00 22.16
N ASP A 129 -4.10 6.72 21.31
CA ASP A 129 -4.39 6.84 19.88
C ASP A 129 -3.68 5.80 19.00
N ASN A 130 -2.92 4.90 19.63
CA ASN A 130 -2.11 3.89 18.96
C ASN A 130 -2.73 2.50 19.11
N TYR A 131 -2.18 1.53 18.40
CA TYR A 131 -2.59 0.14 18.49
C TYR A 131 -1.40 -0.79 18.64
N SER A 132 -1.54 -1.83 19.46
CA SER A 132 -0.61 -2.96 19.52
C SER A 132 -1.20 -4.07 18.65
N ILE A 133 -0.48 -4.51 17.62
CA ILE A 133 -0.89 -5.58 16.71
C ILE A 133 -0.08 -6.83 17.03
N SER A 134 -0.77 -7.91 17.38
CA SER A 134 -0.12 -9.20 17.67
C SER A 134 -0.91 -10.39 17.16
N GLY A 135 -0.23 -11.49 16.87
CA GLY A 135 -0.87 -12.72 16.43
C GLY A 135 0.07 -13.65 15.69
N ASN A 136 -0.48 -14.70 15.09
CA ASN A 136 0.30 -15.69 14.35
C ASN A 136 -0.24 -15.78 12.93
N ILE A 137 0.61 -15.56 11.93
CA ILE A 137 0.26 -15.69 10.51
C ILE A 137 1.13 -16.76 9.86
N ARG A 138 0.51 -17.60 9.03
CA ARG A 138 1.20 -18.63 8.25
C ARG A 138 2.12 -17.96 7.23
N ASN A 139 3.39 -18.32 7.29
CA ASN A 139 4.40 -17.89 6.35
C ASN A 139 4.35 -18.73 5.06
N ASN A 140 5.18 -18.37 4.07
CA ASN A 140 5.20 -19.05 2.78
C ASN A 140 5.71 -20.52 2.86
N THR A 141 6.43 -20.89 3.94
CA THR A 141 6.96 -22.25 4.14
C THR A 141 6.01 -23.16 4.92
N GLY A 142 4.80 -22.67 5.26
CA GLY A 142 3.78 -23.42 5.98
C GLY A 142 3.88 -23.36 7.51
N GLY A 143 4.91 -22.72 8.07
CA GLY A 143 5.03 -22.46 9.50
C GLY A 143 4.28 -21.19 9.92
N TYR A 144 4.06 -20.99 11.22
CA TYR A 144 3.49 -19.73 11.72
C TYR A 144 4.60 -18.78 12.17
N LYS A 145 4.44 -17.50 11.81
CA LYS A 145 5.27 -16.40 12.29
C LYS A 145 4.46 -15.61 13.31
N TYR A 146 5.00 -15.49 14.52
CA TYR A 146 4.47 -14.57 15.50
C TYR A 146 4.79 -13.13 15.10
N ILE A 147 3.75 -12.30 15.07
CA ILE A 147 3.76 -10.88 14.78
C ILE A 147 3.52 -10.16 16.09
N ASN A 148 4.33 -9.14 16.38
CA ASN A 148 4.15 -8.22 17.48
C ASN A 148 4.72 -6.85 17.07
N LEU A 149 3.85 -5.91 16.78
CA LEU A 149 4.16 -4.62 16.18
C LEU A 149 3.30 -3.53 16.81
N ASN A 150 3.79 -2.30 16.79
CA ASN A 150 3.00 -1.13 17.16
C ASN A 150 2.62 -0.33 15.92
N LEU A 151 1.35 0.04 15.84
CA LEU A 151 0.79 0.98 14.89
C LEU A 151 0.65 2.33 15.59
N TYR A 152 1.45 3.29 15.18
CA TYR A 152 1.47 4.63 15.77
C TYR A 152 0.68 5.62 14.94
N LYS A 153 -0.13 6.43 15.61
CA LYS A 153 -0.75 7.59 14.99
C LYS A 153 0.32 8.62 14.63
N ARG A 154 0.32 9.12 13.40
CA ARG A 154 1.33 10.10 12.92
C ARG A 154 0.86 11.54 13.09
N PHE A 155 -0.40 11.78 12.74
CA PHE A 155 -1.02 13.11 12.73
C PHE A 155 -2.35 13.06 13.49
N SER A 156 -2.86 14.21 13.90
CA SER A 156 -4.14 14.32 14.63
C SER A 156 -5.38 14.19 13.74
N ASP A 157 -5.23 13.72 12.51
CA ASP A 157 -6.32 13.51 11.56
C ASP A 157 -7.05 12.18 11.84
N GLU A 158 -7.98 11.79 10.96
CA GLU A 158 -8.71 10.51 11.08
C GLU A 158 -7.82 9.34 10.63
N PHE A 159 -7.16 9.45 9.47
CA PHE A 159 -6.41 8.34 8.86
C PHE A 159 -4.97 8.66 8.49
N SER A 160 -4.07 8.52 9.48
CA SER A 160 -2.62 8.62 9.30
C SER A 160 -1.87 7.80 10.35
N PHE A 161 -1.38 6.62 9.96
CA PHE A 161 -0.66 5.69 10.83
C PHE A 161 0.70 5.29 10.29
N MET A 162 1.58 4.81 11.16
CA MET A 162 2.85 4.19 10.76
C MET A 162 3.15 2.91 11.56
N ILE A 163 3.86 2.00 10.92
CA ILE A 163 4.55 0.88 11.55
C ILE A 163 6.02 1.01 11.19
N ASN A 164 6.89 1.23 12.17
CA ASN A 164 8.34 1.28 11.97
C ASN A 164 9.03 0.36 12.99
N SER A 165 8.96 -0.95 12.77
CA SER A 165 9.55 -1.96 13.66
C SER A 165 9.61 -3.34 12.99
N GLY A 166 10.47 -4.22 13.52
CA GLY A 166 10.51 -5.63 13.12
C GLY A 166 11.01 -5.92 11.70
N GLY A 167 11.45 -4.91 10.95
CA GLY A 167 11.73 -5.04 9.51
C GLY A 167 10.58 -4.57 8.63
N ILE A 168 9.58 -3.89 9.20
CA ILE A 168 8.48 -3.22 8.49
C ILE A 168 8.64 -1.71 8.69
N ASN A 169 8.57 -0.96 7.60
CA ASN A 169 8.44 0.49 7.59
C ASN A 169 7.29 0.88 6.66
N LEU A 170 6.08 1.00 7.19
CA LEU A 170 4.86 1.30 6.44
C LEU A 170 4.20 2.57 6.95
N TYR A 171 3.64 3.35 6.04
CA TYR A 171 2.85 4.53 6.30
C TYR A 171 1.49 4.39 5.64
N PHE A 172 0.45 4.66 6.41
CA PHE A 172 -0.95 4.56 6.00
C PHE A 172 -1.52 5.97 6.04
N ASP A 173 -1.83 6.54 4.88
CA ASP A 173 -2.44 7.87 4.75
C ASP A 173 -3.75 7.74 3.94
N LYS A 174 -4.59 8.78 3.96
CA LYS A 174 -5.97 8.74 3.43
C LYS A 174 -6.16 8.11 2.03
N TYR A 175 -5.23 8.36 1.12
CA TYR A 175 -5.32 7.93 -0.28
C TYR A 175 -4.15 7.07 -0.73
N VAL A 176 -3.16 6.85 0.14
CA VAL A 176 -1.93 6.16 -0.22
C VAL A 176 -1.39 5.39 0.97
N LEU A 177 -0.89 4.19 0.68
CA LEU A 177 -0.02 3.45 1.57
C LEU A 177 1.31 3.29 0.88
N ASN A 178 2.39 3.56 1.59
CA ASN A 178 3.72 3.34 1.07
C ASN A 178 4.68 2.83 2.13
N GLY A 179 5.80 2.29 1.67
CA GLY A 179 6.89 1.86 2.53
C GLY A 179 7.57 0.60 2.02
N ASN A 180 8.15 -0.15 2.96
CA ASN A 180 8.83 -1.39 2.67
C ASN A 180 8.75 -2.39 3.83
N PHE A 181 9.06 -3.64 3.51
CA PHE A 181 9.20 -4.71 4.49
C PHE A 181 10.30 -5.69 4.09
N ASP A 182 10.94 -6.29 5.09
CA ASP A 182 11.93 -7.35 4.95
C ASP A 182 11.22 -8.64 4.51
N ASP A 183 11.36 -9.00 3.23
CA ASP A 183 10.65 -10.12 2.63
C ASP A 183 11.18 -11.49 3.08
N SER A 184 12.36 -11.51 3.73
CA SER A 184 12.90 -12.69 4.38
C SER A 184 12.18 -12.99 5.71
N VAL A 185 11.51 -11.99 6.28
CA VAL A 185 10.80 -12.09 7.57
C VAL A 185 9.29 -12.14 7.37
N TYR A 186 8.75 -11.28 6.51
CA TYR A 186 7.31 -11.14 6.29
C TYR A 186 6.94 -11.45 4.85
N SER A 187 5.92 -12.29 4.66
CA SER A 187 5.34 -12.49 3.34
C SER A 187 4.44 -11.30 2.96
N LYS A 188 4.28 -11.03 1.66
CA LYS A 188 3.28 -10.08 1.14
C LYS A 188 1.87 -10.34 1.71
N LYS A 189 1.51 -11.62 1.91
CA LYS A 189 0.25 -12.03 2.54
C LYS A 189 0.14 -11.54 4.00
N THR A 190 1.23 -11.59 4.75
CA THR A 190 1.28 -11.04 6.12
C THR A 190 1.06 -9.53 6.10
N ILE A 191 1.71 -8.82 5.17
CA ILE A 191 1.53 -7.38 4.97
C ILE A 191 0.08 -7.05 4.59
N ALA A 192 -0.53 -7.84 3.71
CA ALA A 192 -1.93 -7.67 3.34
C ALA A 192 -2.88 -7.83 4.55
N TYR A 193 -2.67 -8.82 5.42
CA TYR A 193 -3.46 -8.96 6.64
C TYR A 193 -3.27 -7.80 7.63
N LEU A 194 -2.04 -7.31 7.79
CA LEU A 194 -1.77 -6.11 8.58
C LEU A 194 -2.53 -4.91 8.02
N MET A 195 -2.49 -4.71 6.70
CA MET A 195 -3.21 -3.63 6.03
C MET A 195 -4.72 -3.74 6.25
N SER A 196 -5.31 -4.92 6.10
CA SER A 196 -6.74 -5.12 6.33
C SER A 196 -7.18 -4.79 7.76
N VAL A 197 -6.36 -5.09 8.77
CA VAL A 197 -6.66 -4.70 10.15
C VAL A 197 -6.63 -3.18 10.32
N VAL A 198 -5.67 -2.49 9.68
CA VAL A 198 -5.61 -1.02 9.68
C VAL A 198 -6.81 -0.41 8.94
N PHE A 199 -7.25 -1.02 7.84
CA PHE A 199 -8.46 -0.57 7.12
C PHE A 199 -9.73 -0.76 7.94
N ALA A 200 -9.82 -1.82 8.75
CA ALA A 200 -10.95 -1.99 9.67
C ALA A 200 -11.01 -0.88 10.73
N ILE A 201 -9.83 -0.45 11.24
CA ILE A 201 -9.73 0.68 12.16
C ILE A 201 -10.26 1.95 11.51
N GLU A 202 -9.88 2.23 10.26
CA GLU A 202 -10.36 3.40 9.51
C GLU A 202 -11.86 3.34 9.20
N LEU A 203 -12.34 2.19 8.72
CA LEU A 203 -13.77 2.00 8.43
C LEU A 203 -14.64 2.16 9.67
N ASP A 204 -14.11 1.90 10.87
CA ASP A 204 -14.81 2.12 12.13
C ASP A 204 -15.00 3.61 12.45
N THR A 205 -14.10 4.48 11.99
CA THR A 205 -14.14 5.92 12.25
C THR A 205 -14.96 6.71 11.23
N LEU A 206 -15.23 6.15 10.04
CA LEU A 206 -16.07 6.78 9.02
C LEU A 206 -17.53 6.93 9.50
N LYS A 207 -18.01 8.17 9.57
CA LYS A 207 -19.36 8.54 10.02
C LYS A 207 -20.46 8.24 9.02
#